data_AF-A0A2M7P6B7-F1
#
_entry.id   AF-A0A2M7P6B7-F1
#
_cell.length_a   1.000
_cell.length_b   1.000
_cell.length_c   1.000
_cell.angle_alpha   90.00
_cell.angle_beta   90.00
_cell.angle_gamma   90.00
#
_symmetry.space_group_name_H-M   'P 1'
#
loop_
_entity.id
_entity.type
_entity.pdbx_description
1 polymer ?
#
loop_
_entity_poly.entity_id
_entity_poly.type
_entity_poly.pdbx_seq_one_letter_code
_entity_poly.pdbx_strand_id
1 'polypeptide(L)'
;VKVNKALRQRLTLQRFNLMDEFPWRESIDIIFCRNVMIYFNTETQQALVNKFHGSLVKGGYFFIGHSESISRLKHRFSQVAATFYRK
;
A
#
# COMPACT_ATOMS: atom_id res chain seq x y z
N VAL A 1 -15.72 -18.11 -16.60
CA VAL A 1 -16.53 -17.22 -15.72
C VAL A 1 -16.07 -15.78 -15.93
N LYS A 2 -16.98 -14.80 -16.01
CA LYS A 2 -16.64 -13.36 -16.13
C LYS A 2 -17.25 -12.57 -14.98
N VAL A 3 -16.50 -11.62 -14.42
CA VAL A 3 -16.99 -10.71 -13.38
C VAL A 3 -18.05 -9.76 -13.95
N ASN A 4 -19.06 -9.45 -13.14
CA ASN A 4 -20.16 -8.54 -13.49
C ASN A 4 -19.63 -7.20 -14.04
N LYS A 5 -20.26 -6.70 -15.12
CA LYS A 5 -19.85 -5.47 -15.81
C LYS A 5 -19.87 -4.24 -14.90
N ALA A 6 -20.89 -4.09 -14.05
CA ALA A 6 -21.03 -2.95 -13.15
C ALA A 6 -19.90 -2.87 -12.12
N LEU A 7 -19.39 -4.01 -11.65
CA LEU A 7 -18.22 -4.06 -10.76
C LEU A 7 -16.95 -3.66 -11.50
N ARG A 8 -16.74 -4.19 -12.71
CA ARG A 8 -15.55 -3.86 -13.52
C ARG A 8 -15.48 -2.38 -13.87
N GLN A 9 -16.62 -1.71 -14.07
CA GLN A 9 -16.66 -0.27 -14.36
C GLN A 9 -16.27 0.62 -13.17
N ARG A 10 -16.22 0.07 -11.94
CA ARG A 10 -15.72 0.78 -10.75
C ARG A 10 -14.21 0.58 -10.54
N LEU A 11 -13.54 -0.18 -11.41
CA LEU A 11 -12.12 -0.50 -11.32
C LEU A 11 -11.35 0.27 -12.39
N THR A 12 -10.30 0.96 -11.97
CA THR A 12 -9.26 1.46 -12.87
C THR A 12 -8.09 0.50 -12.79
N LEU A 13 -7.76 -0.15 -13.92
CA LEU A 13 -6.58 -1.01 -14.03
C LEU A 13 -5.50 -0.27 -14.81
N GLN A 14 -4.32 -0.14 -14.21
CA GLN A 14 -3.20 0.57 -14.81
C GLN A 14 -1.91 -0.20 -14.57
N ARG A 15 -1.03 -0.20 -15.57
CA ARG A 15 0.37 -0.63 -15.38
C ARG A 15 1.10 0.46 -14.63
N PHE A 16 1.62 0.11 -13.45
CA PHE A 16 2.31 1.05 -12.57
C PHE A 16 3.49 0.34 -11.91
N ASN A 17 4.67 0.95 -11.96
CA ASN A 17 5.84 0.46 -11.25
C ASN A 17 5.91 1.16 -9.88
N LEU A 18 5.99 0.37 -8.80
CA LEU A 18 6.04 0.90 -7.43
C LEU A 18 7.27 1.77 -7.16
N MET A 19 8.31 1.66 -7.98
CA MET A 19 9.51 2.49 -7.86
C MET A 19 9.31 3.91 -8.39
N ASP A 20 8.32 4.10 -9.26
CA ASP A 20 8.01 5.39 -9.87
C ASP A 20 7.40 6.35 -8.83
N GLU A 21 7.24 7.61 -9.22
CA GLU A 21 6.56 8.60 -8.38
C GLU A 21 5.04 8.31 -8.33
N PHE A 22 4.47 8.42 -7.14
CA PHE A 22 3.05 8.13 -6.94
C PHE A 22 2.23 9.36 -7.35
N PRO A 23 1.24 9.21 -8.25
CA PRO A 23 0.41 10.34 -8.67
C PRO A 23 -0.58 10.80 -7.59
N TRP A 24 -0.75 10.02 -6.52
CA TRP A 24 -1.70 10.28 -5.44
C TRP A 24 -1.01 10.90 -4.23
N ARG A 25 -1.47 12.09 -3.82
CA ARG A 25 -1.00 12.77 -2.61
C ARG A 25 -2.19 12.95 -1.68
N GLU A 26 -2.16 12.25 -0.54
CA GLU A 26 -3.19 12.31 0.50
C GLU A 26 -4.64 12.16 -0.02
N SER A 27 -4.86 11.23 -0.95
CA SER A 27 -6.17 11.04 -1.59
C SER A 27 -6.67 9.61 -1.56
N ILE A 28 -5.92 8.68 -0.95
CA ILE A 28 -6.28 7.27 -0.86
C ILE A 28 -6.73 6.93 0.56
N ASP A 29 -7.91 6.32 0.70
CA ASP A 29 -8.41 5.87 2.00
C ASP A 29 -7.73 4.59 2.48
N ILE A 30 -7.53 3.64 1.56
CA ILE A 30 -7.01 2.30 1.86
C ILE A 30 -6.05 1.83 0.77
N ILE A 31 -4.88 1.32 1.19
CA ILE A 31 -3.90 0.69 0.32
C ILE A 31 -3.73 -0.78 0.71
N PHE A 32 -3.82 -1.66 -0.28
CA PHE A 32 -3.43 -3.07 -0.16
C PHE A 32 -2.16 -3.30 -0.98
N CYS A 33 -1.05 -3.59 -0.30
CA CYS A 33 0.20 -4.02 -0.94
C CYS A 33 0.68 -5.30 -0.25
N ARG A 34 0.12 -6.44 -0.68
CA ARG A 34 0.30 -7.73 -0.02
C ARG A 34 1.11 -8.67 -0.90
N ASN A 35 2.11 -9.33 -0.32
CA ASN A 35 2.95 -10.34 -0.97
C ASN A 35 3.78 -9.79 -2.15
N VAL A 36 4.16 -8.51 -2.07
CA VAL A 36 4.95 -7.82 -3.11
C VAL A 36 6.21 -7.21 -2.51
N MET A 37 6.15 -6.64 -1.31
CA MET A 37 7.31 -5.97 -0.71
C MET A 37 8.45 -6.94 -0.38
N ILE A 38 8.15 -8.23 -0.21
CA ILE A 38 9.13 -9.30 0.02
C ILE A 38 10.18 -9.44 -1.10
N TYR A 39 9.91 -8.94 -2.31
CA TYR A 39 10.85 -9.01 -3.43
C TYR A 39 11.86 -7.86 -3.47
N PHE A 40 11.70 -6.86 -2.59
CA PHE A 40 12.54 -5.68 -2.55
C PHE A 40 13.54 -5.74 -1.40
N ASN A 41 14.69 -5.07 -1.58
CA ASN A 41 15.64 -4.86 -0.51
C ASN A 41 15.10 -3.88 0.55
N THR A 42 15.72 -3.84 1.73
CA THR A 42 15.26 -3.03 2.87
C THR A 42 15.18 -1.54 2.54
N GLU A 43 16.12 -1.01 1.76
CA GLU A 43 16.12 0.41 1.36
C GLU A 43 14.91 0.75 0.48
N THR A 44 14.60 -0.12 -0.47
CA THR A 44 13.42 0.02 -1.33
C THR A 44 12.13 -0.11 -0.53
N GLN A 45 12.04 -1.09 0.36
CA GLN A 45 10.89 -1.23 1.26
C GLN A 45 10.68 0.03 2.11
N GLN A 46 11.77 0.59 2.65
CA GLN A 46 11.74 1.83 3.42
C GLN A 46 11.18 3.01 2.62
N ALA A 47 11.63 3.19 1.39
CA ALA A 47 11.14 4.23 0.50
C ALA A 47 9.65 4.02 0.15
N LEU A 48 9.25 2.80 -0.19
CA LEU A 48 7.88 2.44 -0.53
C LEU A 48 6.91 2.70 0.63
N VAL A 49 7.25 2.27 1.85
CA VAL A 49 6.39 2.49 3.03
C VAL A 49 6.16 3.97 3.28
N ASN A 50 7.19 4.81 3.09
CA ASN A 50 7.04 6.26 3.21
C ASN A 50 6.18 6.87 2.10
N LYS A 51 6.31 6.38 0.85
CA LYS A 51 5.42 6.76 -0.27
C LYS A 51 3.97 6.38 -0.01
N PHE A 52 3.70 5.16 0.47
CA PHE A 52 2.35 4.72 0.84
C PHE A 52 1.75 5.60 1.93
N HIS A 53 2.52 5.94 2.97
CA HIS A 53 2.07 6.88 3.99
C HIS A 53 1.78 8.29 3.41
N GLY A 54 2.58 8.77 2.45
CA GLY A 54 2.33 10.04 1.78
C GLY A 54 1.04 10.05 0.93
N SER A 55 0.66 8.89 0.40
CA SER A 55 -0.50 8.74 -0.48
C SER A 55 -1.82 8.62 0.29
N LEU A 56 -1.77 8.11 1.52
CA LEU A 56 -2.96 7.94 2.36
C LEU A 56 -3.50 9.25 2.91
N VAL A 57 -4.80 9.36 3.06
CA VAL A 57 -5.45 10.40 3.87
C VAL A 57 -5.11 10.22 5.36
N LYS A 58 -5.29 11.27 6.18
CA LYS A 58 -5.18 11.14 7.64
C LYS A 58 -6.19 10.11 8.15
N GLY A 59 -5.73 9.12 8.93
CA GLY A 59 -6.56 8.04 9.43
C GLY A 59 -6.78 6.90 8.44
N GLY A 60 -6.23 6.98 7.22
CA GLY A 60 -6.29 5.93 6.21
C GLY A 60 -5.49 4.69 6.58
N TYR A 61 -5.73 3.59 5.86
CA TYR A 61 -5.27 2.26 6.25
C TYR A 61 -4.33 1.62 5.23
N PHE A 62 -3.35 0.89 5.75
CA PHE A 62 -2.38 0.14 4.97
C PHE A 62 -2.35 -1.33 5.39
N PHE A 63 -2.51 -2.21 4.40
CA PHE A 63 -2.54 -3.66 4.57
C PHE A 63 -1.39 -4.33 3.84
N ILE A 64 -0.68 -5.23 4.54
CA ILE A 64 0.41 -6.04 4.01
C ILE A 64 0.10 -7.55 4.09
N GLY A 65 0.97 -8.38 3.50
CA GLY A 65 0.88 -9.83 3.53
C GLY A 65 1.41 -10.43 4.84
N HIS A 66 1.03 -11.68 5.13
CA HIS A 66 1.41 -12.36 6.38
C HIS A 66 2.92 -12.58 6.57
N SER A 67 3.66 -12.69 5.46
CA SER A 67 5.11 -12.84 5.47
C SER A 67 5.85 -11.50 5.45
N GLU A 68 5.12 -10.38 5.47
CA GLU A 68 5.67 -9.03 5.41
C GLU A 68 5.61 -8.39 6.79
N SER A 69 6.65 -7.62 7.13
CA SER A 69 6.66 -6.80 8.33
C SER A 69 7.41 -5.51 8.05
N ILE A 70 6.81 -4.39 8.44
CA ILE A 70 7.43 -3.07 8.33
C ILE A 70 8.02 -2.57 9.66
N SER A 71 7.95 -3.37 10.74
CA SER A 71 8.34 -2.94 12.09
C SER A 71 9.82 -2.56 12.25
N ARG A 72 10.68 -3.06 11.35
CA ARG A 72 12.12 -2.71 11.32
C ARG A 72 12.43 -1.46 10.49
N LEU A 73 11.43 -0.90 9.82
CA LEU A 73 11.55 0.29 8.99
C LEU A 73 11.17 1.53 9.82
N LYS A 74 11.83 2.65 9.54
CA LYS A 74 11.50 3.95 10.11
C LYS A 74 10.27 4.50 9.40
N HIS A 75 9.08 4.34 9.99
CA HIS A 75 7.83 4.79 9.39
C HIS A 75 6.93 5.51 10.40
N ARG A 76 5.92 6.22 9.90
CA ARG A 76 4.94 6.96 10.71
C ARG A 76 3.63 6.20 10.94
N PHE A 77 3.51 4.99 10.39
CA PHE A 77 2.35 4.15 10.62
C PHE A 77 2.23 3.69 12.08
N SER A 78 0.99 3.68 12.58
CA SER A 78 0.61 3.03 13.83
C SER A 78 0.06 1.64 13.54
N GLN A 79 0.57 0.61 14.20
CA GLN A 79 0.05 -0.75 14.04
C GLN A 79 -1.29 -0.89 14.77
N VAL A 80 -2.33 -1.36 14.07
CA VAL A 80 -3.67 -1.57 14.63
C VAL A 80 -3.92 -3.05 14.91
N ALA A 81 -3.47 -3.93 14.01
CA ALA A 81 -3.50 -5.38 14.21
C ALA A 81 -2.36 -6.05 13.43
N ALA A 82 -2.33 -7.40 13.40
CA ALA A 82 -1.41 -8.13 12.54
C ALA A 82 -1.59 -7.68 11.08
N THR A 83 -0.48 -7.31 10.41
CA THR A 83 -0.46 -6.85 9.00
C THR A 83 -1.30 -5.61 8.67
N PHE A 84 -1.79 -4.89 9.68
CA PHE A 84 -2.76 -3.82 9.54
C PHE A 84 -2.29 -2.55 10.25
N TYR A 85 -2.17 -1.47 9.49
CA TYR A 85 -1.57 -0.22 9.93
C TYR A 85 -2.44 0.99 9.57
N ARG A 86 -2.31 2.05 10.36
CA ARG A 86 -3.04 3.31 10.19
C ARG A 86 -2.08 4.50 10.09
N LYS A 87 -2.38 5.43 9.18
CA LYS A 87 -1.74 6.76 9.11
C LYS A 87 -2.30 7.69 10.18
#